data_AF-A0A2M8EP49-F1
#
_entry.id   AF-A0A2M8EP49-F1
#
_cell.length_a   1.000
_cell.length_b   1.000
_cell.length_c   1.000
_cell.angle_alpha   90.00
_cell.angle_beta   90.00
_cell.angle_gamma   90.00
#
_symmetry.space_group_name_H-M   'P 1'
#
loop_
_entity.id
_entity.type
_entity.pdbx_description
1 polymer ?
#
loop_
_entity_poly.entity_id
_entity_poly.type
_entity_poly.pdbx_seq_one_letter_code
_entity_poly.pdbx_strand_id
1 'polypeptide(L)'
;MGLVVISLIKLNKFNEYANFSQSTIFLTHITLFTLVTLFTFSTSIDLLKVSGYTCAAFFVPVDIQKTPKKQPSDRYYYLLGVKAAGDFGVTIAIPALIAAYLGKRLDIHFGTSPWLLVLGFTIAFVLTAIFAVRKAKRYAKLYEQGPRD
;
A
#
# COMPACT_ATOMS: atom_id res chain seq x y z
N MET A 1 -49.68 23.44 27.85
CA MET A 1 -48.60 23.83 26.92
C MET A 1 -47.20 23.55 27.48
N GLY A 2 -46.87 23.89 28.75
CA GLY A 2 -45.50 23.73 29.30
C GLY A 2 -44.94 22.29 29.41
N LEU A 3 -45.78 21.29 29.67
CA LEU A 3 -45.35 19.88 29.82
C LEU A 3 -44.86 19.24 28.51
N VAL A 4 -45.34 19.71 27.35
CA VAL A 4 -44.95 19.17 26.04
C VAL A 4 -43.55 19.63 25.64
N VAL A 5 -43.20 20.89 25.97
CA VAL A 5 -41.89 21.48 25.67
C VAL A 5 -40.78 20.77 26.46
N ILE A 6 -41.03 20.42 27.73
CA ILE A 6 -40.06 19.70 28.57
C ILE A 6 -39.79 18.28 28.05
N SER A 7 -40.81 17.61 27.51
CA SER A 7 -40.65 16.26 26.92
C SER A 7 -39.86 16.30 25.60
N LEU A 8 -40.09 17.31 24.75
CA LEU A 8 -39.36 17.46 23.49
C LEU A 8 -37.86 17.74 23.70
N ILE A 9 -37.50 18.52 24.72
CA ILE A 9 -36.09 18.80 25.05
C ILE A 9 -35.36 17.54 25.54
N LYS A 10 -36.04 16.66 26.29
CA LYS A 10 -35.47 15.38 26.72
C LYS A 10 -35.25 14.41 25.54
N LEU A 11 -36.16 14.40 24.57
CA LEU A 11 -36.06 13.52 23.40
C LEU A 11 -34.91 13.93 22.46
N ASN A 12 -34.67 15.23 22.28
CA ASN A 12 -33.57 15.69 21.43
C ASN A 12 -32.19 15.32 22.01
N LYS A 13 -32.01 15.47 23.33
CA LYS A 13 -30.78 15.03 23.99
C LYS A 13 -30.54 13.54 23.86
N PHE A 14 -31.58 12.70 23.94
CA PHE A 14 -31.44 11.25 23.81
C PHE A 14 -30.93 10.82 22.42
N ASN A 15 -31.33 11.52 21.36
CA ASN A 15 -30.88 11.24 19.99
C ASN A 15 -29.39 11.60 19.76
N GLU A 16 -28.91 12.64 20.44
CA GLU A 16 -27.49 13.02 20.41
C GLU A 16 -26.59 11.98 21.10
N TYR A 17 -27.03 11.41 22.23
CA TYR A 17 -26.28 10.35 22.91
C TYR A 17 -26.21 9.05 22.10
N ALA A 18 -27.28 8.71 21.35
CA ALA A 18 -27.30 7.52 20.50
C ALA A 18 -26.27 7.62 19.35
N ASN A 19 -26.17 8.78 18.70
CA ASN A 19 -25.20 9.00 17.62
C ASN A 19 -23.74 9.05 18.11
N PHE A 20 -23.49 9.56 19.33
CA PHE A 20 -22.15 9.58 19.93
C PHE A 20 -21.67 8.18 20.37
N SER A 21 -22.59 7.34 20.85
CA SER A 21 -22.27 5.95 21.17
C SER A 21 -21.96 5.12 19.91
N GLN A 22 -22.64 5.39 18.80
CA GLN A 22 -22.42 4.64 17.58
C GLN A 22 -21.09 4.99 16.90
N SER A 23 -20.66 6.26 16.94
CA SER A 23 -19.39 6.69 16.35
C SER A 23 -18.16 6.19 17.10
N THR A 24 -18.24 6.05 18.43
CA THR A 24 -17.14 5.50 19.25
C THR A 24 -16.97 3.98 19.06
N ILE A 25 -18.06 3.25 18.85
CA ILE A 25 -18.02 1.82 18.50
C ILE A 25 -17.35 1.63 17.12
N PHE A 26 -17.64 2.49 16.14
CA PHE A 26 -16.96 2.44 14.84
C PHE A 26 -15.47 2.74 14.94
N LEU A 27 -15.08 3.76 15.72
CA LEU A 27 -13.66 4.10 15.89
C LEU A 27 -12.87 2.97 16.55
N THR A 28 -13.44 2.32 17.56
CA THR A 28 -12.78 1.22 18.28
C THR A 28 -12.62 -0.03 17.42
N HIS A 29 -13.58 -0.34 16.54
CA HIS A 29 -13.41 -1.43 15.58
C HIS A 29 -12.35 -1.14 14.53
N ILE A 30 -12.27 0.10 14.03
CA ILE A 30 -11.24 0.51 13.06
C ILE A 30 -9.85 0.38 13.68
N THR A 31 -9.65 0.85 14.92
CA THR A 31 -8.34 0.75 15.60
C THR A 31 -7.97 -0.67 15.98
N LEU A 32 -8.94 -1.51 16.38
CA LEU A 32 -8.69 -2.92 16.65
C LEU A 32 -8.33 -3.66 15.35
N PHE A 33 -8.98 -3.33 14.24
CA PHE A 33 -8.72 -3.95 12.94
C PHE A 33 -7.34 -3.57 12.39
N THR A 34 -6.91 -2.32 12.56
CA THR A 34 -5.55 -1.90 12.17
C THR A 34 -4.48 -2.55 13.05
N LEU A 35 -4.73 -2.73 14.35
CA LEU A 35 -3.83 -3.47 15.24
C LEU A 35 -3.74 -4.95 14.87
N VAL A 36 -4.86 -5.61 14.59
CA VAL A 36 -4.90 -7.04 14.20
C VAL A 36 -4.24 -7.24 12.84
N THR A 37 -4.40 -6.33 11.89
CA THR A 37 -3.73 -6.42 10.58
C THR A 37 -2.22 -6.17 10.70
N LEU A 38 -1.78 -5.22 11.54
CA LEU A 38 -0.36 -5.02 11.86
C LEU A 38 0.24 -6.25 12.56
N PHE A 39 -0.51 -6.88 13.47
CA PHE A 39 -0.07 -8.07 14.20
C PHE A 39 -0.01 -9.32 13.30
N THR A 40 -1.01 -9.50 12.44
CA THR A 40 -1.02 -10.57 11.42
C THR A 40 0.09 -10.35 10.39
N PHE A 41 0.39 -9.10 10.04
CA PHE A 41 1.52 -8.75 9.17
C PHE A 41 2.87 -9.06 9.84
N SER A 42 3.02 -8.75 11.13
CA SER A 42 4.23 -9.08 11.90
C SER A 42 4.44 -10.60 12.02
N THR A 43 3.38 -11.35 12.33
CA THR A 43 3.45 -12.82 12.44
C THR A 43 3.64 -13.52 11.10
N SER A 44 3.15 -12.93 10.00
CA SER A 44 3.43 -13.41 8.63
C SER A 44 4.89 -13.24 8.25
N ILE A 45 5.58 -12.19 8.74
CA ILE A 45 7.02 -12.02 8.54
C ILE A 45 7.83 -13.11 9.26
N ASP A 46 7.38 -13.55 10.44
CA ASP A 46 8.06 -14.60 11.21
C ASP A 46 7.80 -16.02 10.67
N LEU A 47 6.59 -16.31 10.16
CA LEU A 47 6.28 -17.60 9.52
C LEU A 47 6.96 -17.77 8.15
N LEU A 48 7.32 -16.67 7.50
CA LEU A 48 8.13 -16.68 6.27
C LEU A 48 9.61 -17.05 6.49
N LYS A 49 10.09 -17.16 7.74
CA LYS A 49 11.45 -17.65 8.04
C LYS A 49 11.54 -19.17 8.15
N VAL A 50 10.42 -19.89 8.29
CA VAL A 50 10.42 -21.34 8.63
C VAL A 50 10.20 -22.25 7.41
N SER A 51 9.71 -21.72 6.28
CA SER A 51 9.67 -22.45 5.01
C SER A 51 10.66 -21.81 4.05
N GLY A 52 11.69 -22.56 3.64
CA GLY A 52 12.88 -22.12 2.90
C GLY A 52 12.65 -21.59 1.48
N TYR A 53 11.62 -20.79 1.25
CA TYR A 53 11.25 -20.24 -0.05
C TYR A 53 10.69 -18.82 0.01
N THR A 54 11.26 -17.86 0.75
CA THR A 54 11.00 -16.41 0.47
C THR A 54 11.88 -15.39 1.22
N CYS A 55 13.07 -15.74 1.70
CA CYS A 55 13.93 -14.78 2.42
C CYS A 55 14.69 -13.74 1.55
N ALA A 56 14.45 -13.62 0.24
CA ALA A 56 15.28 -12.76 -0.62
C ALA A 56 14.53 -11.70 -1.48
N ALA A 57 13.20 -11.59 -1.39
CA ALA A 57 12.46 -10.84 -2.40
C ALA A 57 12.03 -9.41 -2.02
N PHE A 58 11.97 -9.03 -0.74
CA PHE A 58 11.34 -7.76 -0.35
C PHE A 58 12.24 -6.74 0.35
N PHE A 59 13.47 -7.12 0.70
CA PHE A 59 14.51 -6.16 1.07
C PHE A 59 15.69 -6.45 0.15
N VAL A 60 15.65 -5.89 -1.06
CA VAL A 60 16.88 -5.81 -1.87
C VAL A 60 17.76 -4.83 -1.10
N PRO A 61 18.87 -5.27 -0.46
CA PRO A 61 19.85 -4.31 -0.03
C PRO A 61 20.27 -3.56 -1.29
N VAL A 62 19.85 -2.30 -1.40
CA VAL A 62 20.40 -1.40 -2.41
C VAL A 62 21.81 -1.16 -1.93
N ASP A 63 22.71 -2.08 -2.27
CA ASP A 63 24.13 -1.86 -2.20
C ASP A 63 24.38 -0.68 -3.13
N ILE A 64 24.58 0.50 -2.54
CA ILE A 64 24.99 1.70 -3.25
C ILE A 64 26.38 1.37 -3.78
N GLN A 65 26.40 0.82 -5.00
CA GLN A 65 27.59 0.42 -5.72
C GLN A 65 28.64 1.52 -5.61
N LYS A 66 29.81 1.14 -5.07
CA LYS A 66 31.02 1.96 -4.98
C LYS A 66 31.24 2.65 -6.33
N THR A 67 31.30 3.97 -6.31
CA THR A 67 31.54 4.83 -7.48
C THR A 67 32.85 4.47 -8.19
N PRO A 68 32.82 3.86 -9.41
CA PRO A 68 34.05 3.57 -10.13
C PRO A 68 34.33 4.62 -11.22
N LYS A 69 35.54 5.20 -11.13
CA LYS A 69 36.37 5.88 -12.15
C LYS A 69 35.76 6.27 -13.52
N LYS A 70 35.73 7.60 -13.76
CA LYS A 70 35.69 8.43 -15.00
C LYS A 70 36.26 7.73 -16.28
N GLN A 71 35.71 7.76 -17.51
CA GLN A 71 34.57 8.48 -18.12
C GLN A 71 34.15 7.83 -19.48
N PRO A 72 32.90 7.35 -19.61
CA PRO A 72 32.03 7.65 -20.75
C PRO A 72 30.86 8.54 -20.28
N SER A 73 30.17 9.24 -21.21
CA SER A 73 29.39 10.46 -20.89
C SER A 73 28.53 10.33 -19.62
N ASP A 74 28.89 11.09 -18.58
CA ASP A 74 28.22 11.07 -17.27
C ASP A 74 26.69 11.26 -17.42
N ARG A 75 26.29 12.02 -18.46
CA ARG A 75 24.90 12.23 -18.87
C ARG A 75 24.10 10.95 -19.09
N TYR A 76 24.70 9.90 -19.68
CA TYR A 76 23.99 8.65 -19.97
C TYR A 76 23.49 7.96 -18.70
N TYR A 77 24.36 7.85 -17.69
CA TYR A 77 24.01 7.19 -16.42
C TYR A 77 22.97 7.98 -15.62
N TYR A 78 23.04 9.32 -15.61
CA TYR A 78 22.00 10.15 -14.99
C TYR A 78 20.64 9.97 -15.68
N LEU A 79 20.60 9.96 -17.02
CA LEU A 79 19.37 9.74 -17.77
C LEU A 79 18.81 8.33 -17.53
N LEU A 80 19.68 7.31 -17.45
CA LEU A 80 19.27 5.94 -17.16
C LEU A 80 18.67 5.83 -15.76
N GLY A 81 19.26 6.48 -14.76
CA GLY A 81 18.76 6.54 -13.39
C GLY A 81 17.39 7.21 -13.30
N VAL A 82 17.23 8.40 -13.90
CA VAL A 82 15.94 9.11 -13.92
C VAL A 82 14.86 8.29 -14.64
N LYS A 83 15.22 7.66 -15.77
CA LYS A 83 14.30 6.78 -16.51
C LYS A 83 13.88 5.57 -15.68
N ALA A 84 14.82 4.93 -14.97
CA ALA A 84 14.51 3.82 -14.09
C ALA A 84 13.56 4.25 -12.96
N ALA A 85 13.85 5.37 -12.28
CA ALA A 85 13.00 5.91 -11.22
C ALA A 85 11.57 6.21 -11.71
N GLY A 86 11.44 6.83 -12.89
CA GLY A 86 10.14 7.08 -13.52
C GLY A 86 9.39 5.78 -13.84
N ASP A 87 10.05 4.82 -14.47
CA ASP A 87 9.44 3.54 -14.83
C ASP A 87 8.96 2.75 -13.61
N PHE A 88 9.72 2.76 -12.51
CA PHE A 88 9.31 2.12 -11.25
C PHE A 88 8.12 2.85 -10.61
N GLY A 89 8.17 4.18 -10.54
CA GLY A 89 7.07 4.98 -9.99
C GLY A 89 5.76 4.72 -10.73
N VAL A 90 5.80 4.73 -12.06
CA VAL A 90 4.62 4.44 -12.90
C VAL A 90 4.13 3.00 -12.70
N THR A 91 5.05 2.04 -12.61
CA THR A 91 4.70 0.61 -12.42
C THR A 91 4.02 0.36 -11.07
N ILE A 92 4.33 1.15 -10.03
CA ILE A 92 3.73 1.03 -8.70
C ILE A 92 2.41 1.81 -8.61
N ALA A 93 2.38 3.03 -9.14
CA ALA A 93 1.23 3.93 -9.01
C ALA A 93 0.00 3.42 -9.76
N ILE A 94 0.18 2.91 -10.99
CA ILE A 94 -0.94 2.43 -11.83
C ILE A 94 -1.77 1.34 -11.15
N PRO A 95 -1.20 0.18 -10.75
CA PRO A 95 -1.97 -0.89 -10.14
C PRO A 95 -2.55 -0.49 -8.78
N ALA A 96 -1.85 0.33 -7.99
CA ALA A 96 -2.38 0.85 -6.72
C ALA A 96 -3.63 1.72 -6.94
N LEU A 97 -3.60 2.64 -7.91
CA LEU A 97 -4.75 3.48 -8.26
C LEU A 97 -5.92 2.65 -8.81
N ILE A 98 -5.63 1.70 -9.71
CA ILE A 98 -6.64 0.81 -10.28
C ILE A 98 -7.28 -0.04 -9.19
N ALA A 99 -6.48 -0.63 -8.29
CA ALA A 99 -6.97 -1.43 -7.18
C ALA A 99 -7.81 -0.61 -6.18
N ALA A 100 -7.38 0.61 -5.86
CA ALA A 100 -8.14 1.51 -5.00
C ALA A 100 -9.48 1.90 -5.63
N TYR A 101 -9.48 2.23 -6.92
CA TYR A 101 -10.69 2.61 -7.65
C TYR A 101 -11.67 1.44 -7.80
N LEU A 102 -11.19 0.27 -8.25
CA LEU A 102 -12.00 -0.94 -8.38
C LEU A 102 -12.49 -1.44 -7.03
N GLY A 103 -11.62 -1.44 -6.01
CA GLY A 103 -11.95 -1.83 -4.66
C GLY A 103 -13.09 -1.01 -4.10
N LYS A 104 -13.01 0.33 -4.21
CA LYS A 104 -14.10 1.22 -3.77
C LYS A 104 -15.41 0.97 -4.52
N ARG A 105 -15.36 0.75 -5.83
CA ARG A 105 -16.57 0.52 -6.64
C ARG A 105 -17.24 -0.82 -6.30
N LEU A 106 -16.45 -1.86 -6.04
CA LEU A 106 -16.97 -3.16 -5.60
C LEU A 106 -17.58 -3.09 -4.20
N ASP A 107 -16.92 -2.38 -3.29
CA ASP A 107 -17.41 -2.25 -1.90
C ASP A 107 -18.79 -1.60 -1.83
N ILE A 108 -19.01 -0.54 -2.63
CA ILE A 108 -20.32 0.13 -2.76
C ILE A 108 -21.38 -0.81 -3.33
N HIS A 109 -21.02 -1.69 -4.26
CA HIS A 109 -21.96 -2.60 -4.90
C HIS A 109 -22.39 -3.77 -3.99
N PHE A 110 -21.48 -4.27 -3.15
CA PHE A 110 -21.73 -5.42 -2.30
C PHE A 110 -22.19 -5.06 -0.88
N GLY A 111 -22.08 -3.78 -0.47
CA GLY A 111 -22.48 -3.32 0.86
C GLY A 111 -21.71 -3.99 2.01
N THR A 112 -20.65 -4.72 1.67
CA THR A 112 -19.79 -5.43 2.60
C THR A 112 -18.81 -4.46 3.25
N SER A 113 -18.32 -4.80 4.45
CA SER A 113 -17.16 -4.11 5.03
C SER A 113 -15.96 -4.14 4.07
N PRO A 114 -15.00 -3.19 4.17
CA PRO A 114 -13.94 -2.91 3.18
C PRO A 114 -12.84 -3.98 3.04
N TRP A 115 -13.22 -5.26 3.13
CA TRP A 115 -12.35 -6.42 2.98
C TRP A 115 -11.95 -6.67 1.53
N LEU A 116 -12.84 -6.44 0.56
CA LEU A 116 -12.51 -6.60 -0.86
C LEU A 116 -11.47 -5.58 -1.33
N LEU A 117 -11.51 -4.37 -0.77
CA LEU A 117 -10.53 -3.34 -1.08
C LEU A 117 -9.13 -3.76 -0.60
N VAL A 118 -9.02 -4.26 0.64
CA VAL A 118 -7.75 -4.75 1.19
C VAL A 118 -7.21 -5.90 0.36
N LEU A 119 -8.05 -6.89 0.05
CA LEU A 119 -7.63 -8.08 -0.72
C LEU A 119 -7.16 -7.71 -2.13
N GLY A 120 -7.89 -6.81 -2.81
CA GLY A 120 -7.51 -6.29 -4.12
C GLY A 120 -6.19 -5.53 -4.09
N PHE A 121 -5.95 -4.74 -3.05
CA PHE A 121 -4.70 -4.02 -2.87
C PHE A 121 -3.52 -4.95 -2.60
N THR A 122 -3.71 -6.00 -1.79
CA THR A 122 -2.69 -7.02 -1.54
C THR A 122 -2.29 -7.75 -2.83
N ILE A 123 -3.26 -8.16 -3.64
CA ILE A 123 -2.99 -8.85 -4.92
C ILE A 123 -2.24 -7.91 -5.88
N ALA A 124 -2.70 -6.66 -6.01
CA ALA A 124 -2.05 -5.66 -6.85
C ALA A 124 -0.61 -5.39 -6.40
N PHE A 125 -0.36 -5.34 -5.09
CA PHE A 125 0.96 -5.14 -4.53
C PHE A 125 1.91 -6.30 -4.84
N VAL A 126 1.45 -7.55 -4.68
CA VAL A 126 2.24 -8.74 -5.00
C VAL A 126 2.59 -8.79 -6.48
N LEU A 127 1.63 -8.53 -7.38
CA LEU A 127 1.92 -8.45 -8.82
C LEU A 127 2.97 -7.38 -9.12
N THR A 128 2.83 -6.20 -8.52
CA THR A 128 3.76 -5.08 -8.71
C THR A 128 5.17 -5.44 -8.27
N ALA A 129 5.33 -6.09 -7.12
CA ALA A 129 6.63 -6.52 -6.61
C ALA A 129 7.34 -7.47 -7.59
N ILE A 130 6.60 -8.42 -8.18
CA ILE A 130 7.15 -9.36 -9.17
C ILE A 130 7.63 -8.62 -10.42
N PHE A 131 6.85 -7.66 -10.92
CA PHE A 131 7.23 -6.85 -12.09
C PHE A 131 8.43 -5.94 -11.80
N ALA A 132 8.50 -5.37 -10.59
CA ALA A 132 9.61 -4.52 -10.18
C ALA A 132 10.94 -5.28 -10.19
N VAL A 133 10.98 -6.51 -9.65
CA VAL A 133 12.21 -7.33 -9.66
C VAL A 133 12.67 -7.64 -11.09
N ARG A 134 11.73 -7.95 -11.99
CA ARG A 134 12.04 -8.19 -13.42
C ARG A 134 12.63 -6.94 -14.09
N LYS A 135 12.07 -5.75 -13.81
CA LYS A 135 12.59 -4.49 -14.35
C LYS A 135 13.95 -4.14 -13.76
N ALA A 136 14.17 -4.34 -12.46
CA ALA A 136 15.45 -4.06 -11.81
C ALA A 136 16.60 -4.85 -12.45
N LYS A 137 16.39 -6.15 -12.72
CA LYS A 137 17.37 -6.98 -13.44
C LYS A 137 17.66 -6.46 -14.84
N ARG A 138 16.66 -5.91 -15.55
CA ARG A 138 16.85 -5.32 -16.88
C ARG A 138 17.72 -4.07 -16.82
N TYR A 139 17.48 -3.18 -15.85
CA TYR A 139 18.30 -1.97 -15.67
C TYR A 139 19.73 -2.31 -15.24
N ALA A 140 19.94 -3.28 -14.35
CA ALA A 140 21.27 -3.73 -13.96
C ALA A 140 22.11 -4.13 -15.19
N LYS A 141 21.54 -4.91 -16.11
CA LYS A 141 22.21 -5.29 -17.37
C LYS A 141 22.53 -4.09 -18.27
N LEU A 142 21.67 -3.06 -18.29
CA LEU A 142 21.90 -1.83 -19.07
C LEU A 142 23.04 -0.99 -18.49
N TYR A 143 23.21 -1.01 -17.15
CA TYR A 143 24.34 -0.36 -16.50
C TYR A 143 25.66 -1.09 -16.82
N GLU A 144 25.67 -2.42 -16.82
CA GLU A 144 26.86 -3.23 -17.13
C GLU A 144 27.30 -3.12 -18.60
N GLN A 145 26.35 -2.98 -19.53
CA GLN A 145 26.66 -2.89 -20.97
C GLN A 145 27.25 -1.55 -21.40
N GLY A 146 27.09 -0.50 -20.58
CA GLY A 146 27.55 0.85 -20.92
C GLY A 146 26.85 1.46 -22.15
N PRO A 147 27.14 2.73 -22.45
CA PRO A 147 26.73 3.33 -23.71
C PRO A 147 27.35 2.53 -24.88
N ARG A 148 26.53 2.16 -25.86
CA ARG A 148 27.02 1.62 -27.14
C ARG A 148 27.21 2.80 -28.09
N ASP A 149 28.45 3.24 -28.22
CA ASP A 149 28.94 4.15 -29.25
C ASP A 149 29.29 3.41 -30.55
#